data_AF-A0A7X7F8E6-F1
#
_entry.id   AF-A0A7X7F8E6-F1
#
_cell.length_a   1.000
_cell.length_b   1.000
_cell.length_c   1.000
_cell.angle_alpha   90.00
_cell.angle_beta   90.00
_cell.angle_gamma   90.00
#
_symmetry.space_group_name_H-M   'P 1'
#
loop_
_entity.id
_entity.type
_entity.pdbx_description
1 polymer ?
#
loop_
_entity_poly.entity_id
_entity_poly.type
_entity_poly.pdbx_seq_one_letter_code
_entity_poly.pdbx_strand_id
1 'polypeptide(L)' 'MIQIRVKKGEAIEKAIKRLKKSMDKEGIIKQLRADRYFEKPSEKKRKKSARARSRARSLARRAALAEALPRI' A
#
# COMPACT_ATOMS: atom_id res chain seq x y z
N MET A 1 11.55 8.30 -9.63
CA MET A 1 12.52 9.02 -8.77
C MET A 1 11.72 9.94 -7.87
N ILE A 2 11.65 9.64 -6.57
CA ILE A 2 10.85 10.42 -5.62
C ILE A 2 11.60 11.70 -5.29
N GLN A 3 10.99 12.85 -5.59
CA GLN A 3 11.50 14.16 -5.21
C GLN A 3 10.41 14.94 -4.46
N ILE A 4 10.78 15.58 -3.36
CA ILE A 4 9.90 16.48 -2.61
C ILE A 4 10.54 17.85 -2.57
N ARG A 5 9.82 18.84 -3.09
CA ARG A 5 10.22 20.24 -3.03
C ARG A 5 9.74 20.82 -1.69
N VAL A 6 10.69 21.31 -0.89
CA VAL A 6 10.40 21.99 0.38
C VAL A 6 10.20 23.48 0.09
N LYS A 7 9.12 24.07 0.63
CA LYS A 7 8.87 25.52 0.49
C LYS A 7 9.62 26.29 1.58
N LYS A 8 10.04 27.54 1.31
CA LYS A 8 10.63 28.43 2.33
C LYS A 8 9.61 28.65 3.47
N GLY A 9 10.01 28.34 4.70
CA GLY A 9 9.16 28.42 5.90
C GLY A 9 8.57 27.08 6.36
N GLU A 10 8.83 25.96 5.66
CA GLU A 10 8.38 24.65 6.10
C GLU A 10 9.39 23.99 7.05
N ALA A 11 8.90 23.45 8.17
CA ALA A 11 9.72 22.65 9.08
C ALA A 11 10.22 21.37 8.37
N ILE A 12 11.53 21.12 8.45
CA ILE A 12 12.21 19.99 7.79
C ILE A 12 11.55 18.64 8.13
N GLU A 13 11.07 18.47 9.36
CA GLU A 13 10.37 17.26 9.80
C GLU A 13 9.10 16.94 9.00
N LYS A 14 8.36 17.98 8.58
CA LYS A 14 7.15 17.81 7.75
C LYS A 14 7.51 17.32 6.35
N ALA A 15 8.61 17.83 5.79
CA ALA A 15 9.14 17.34 4.51
C ALA A 15 9.55 15.86 4.59
N ILE A 16 10.25 15.46 5.67
CA ILE A 16 10.64 14.06 5.90
C ILE A 16 9.42 13.14 6.03
N LYS A 17 8.39 13.55 6.77
CA LYS A 17 7.14 12.77 6.87
C LYS A 17 6.46 12.58 5.52
N ARG A 18 6.39 13.64 4.68
CA ARG A 18 5.83 13.53 3.32
C ARG A 18 6.66 12.62 2.43
N LEU A 19 7.99 12.60 2.60
CA LEU A 19 8.89 11.72 1.88
C LEU A 19 8.62 10.26 2.21
N LYS A 20 8.62 9.92 3.50
CA LYS A 20 8.29 8.58 3.97
C LYS A 20 6.93 8.11 3.45
N LYS A 21 5.91 8.97 3.55
CA LYS A 21 4.56 8.66 3.04
C LYS A 21 4.53 8.47 1.51
N SER A 22 5.32 9.23 0.75
CA SER A 22 5.41 9.07 -0.70
C SER A 22 6.14 7.76 -1.07
N MET A 23 7.21 7.41 -0.36
CA MET A 23 7.92 6.13 -0.50
C MET A 23 7.01 4.93 -0.19
N ASP A 24 6.20 5.04 0.86
CA ASP A 24 5.23 4.00 1.24
C ASP A 24 4.10 3.87 0.21
N LYS A 25 3.64 5.00 -0.35
CA LYS A 25 2.59 5.03 -1.40
C LYS A 25 3.08 4.40 -2.70
N GLU A 26 4.30 4.68 -3.12
CA GLU A 26 4.93 4.02 -4.27
C GLU A 26 5.22 2.55 -3.99
N GLY A 27 5.34 2.16 -2.72
CA GLY A 27 5.52 0.77 -2.32
C GLY A 27 6.91 0.22 -2.67
N ILE A 28 7.91 1.10 -2.80
CA ILE A 28 9.29 0.75 -3.16
C ILE A 28 9.83 -0.34 -2.23
N ILE A 29 9.62 -0.20 -0.92
CA ILE A 29 10.07 -1.18 0.08
C ILE A 29 9.42 -2.55 -0.16
N LYS A 30 8.16 -2.58 -0.61
CA LYS A 30 7.43 -3.81 -0.88
C LYS A 30 7.91 -4.49 -2.17
N GLN A 31 8.23 -3.71 -3.20
CA GLN A 31 8.82 -4.21 -4.44
C GLN A 31 10.21 -4.76 -4.16
N LEU A 32 11.06 -3.98 -3.49
CA LEU A 32 12.41 -4.38 -3.11
C LEU A 32 12.40 -5.69 -2.32
N ARG A 33 11.48 -5.86 -1.36
CA ARG A 33 11.33 -7.13 -0.61
C ARG A 33 10.88 -8.30 -1.48
N ALA A 34 10.07 -8.06 -2.52
CA ALA A 34 9.56 -9.08 -3.44
C ALA A 34 10.62 -9.49 -4.47
N ASP A 35 11.48 -8.56 -4.88
CA ASP A 35 12.49 -8.76 -5.92
C ASP A 35 13.85 -9.22 -5.34
N ARG A 36 13.97 -9.36 -4.01
CA ARG A 36 15.19 -9.87 -3.33
C ARG A 36 15.64 -11.25 -3.80
N TYR A 37 14.73 -12.07 -4.32
CA TYR A 37 15.01 -13.42 -4.80
C TYR A 37 14.20 -13.69 -6.07
N PHE A 38 14.69 -14.61 -6.89
CA PHE A 38 13.95 -15.07 -8.04
C PHE A 38 12.71 -15.87 -7.61
N GLU A 39 11.53 -15.37 -7.96
CA GLU A 39 10.25 -16.06 -7.76
C GLU A 39 9.79 -16.61 -9.12
N LYS A 40 9.58 -17.94 -9.21
CA LYS A 40 9.08 -18.57 -10.44
C LYS A 40 7.78 -17.89 -10.90
N PRO A 41 7.57 -17.65 -12.20
CA PRO A 41 6.38 -16.94 -12.69
C PRO A 41 5.06 -17.60 -12.28
N SER A 42 5.01 -18.92 -12.11
CA SER A 42 3.83 -19.64 -11.59
C SER A 42 3.51 -19.23 -10.14
N GLU A 43 4.53 -19.12 -9.29
CA GLU A 43 4.39 -18.73 -7.90
C GLU A 43 3.92 -17.29 -7.75
N LYS A 44 4.48 -16.39 -8.57
CA LYS A 44 4.06 -14.99 -8.65
C LYS A 44 2.57 -14.87 -9.02
N LYS A 45 2.10 -15.64 -10.02
CA LYS A 45 0.68 -15.70 -10.43
C LYS A 45 -0.21 -16.25 -9.31
N ARG A 46 0.22 -17.33 -8.64
CA ARG A 46 -0.50 -17.95 -7.51
C ARG A 46 -0.68 -16.97 -6.35
N LYS A 47 0.39 -16.28 -5.95
CA LYS A 47 0.41 -15.27 -4.89
C LYS A 47 -0.47 -14.05 -5.24
N LYS A 48 -0.46 -13.61 -6.50
CA LYS A 48 -1.33 -12.52 -6.98
C LYS A 48 -2.81 -12.89 -6.85
N SER A 49 -3.21 -14.08 -7.29
CA SER A 49 -4.61 -14.53 -7.22
C SER A 49 -5.07 -14.73 -5.76
N ALA A 50 -4.23 -15.30 -4.90
CA ALA A 50 -4.52 -15.44 -3.48
C ALA A 50 -4.74 -14.08 -2.78
N ARG A 51 -3.89 -13.08 -3.08
CA ARG A 51 -4.04 -11.72 -2.57
C ARG A 51 -5.32 -11.05 -3.06
N ALA A 52 -5.70 -11.25 -4.32
CA ALA A 52 -6.95 -10.72 -4.87
C ALA A 52 -8.18 -11.31 -4.16
N ARG A 53 -8.22 -12.64 -3.99
CA ARG A 53 -9.31 -13.32 -3.24
C ARG A 53 -9.40 -12.82 -1.79
N SER A 54 -8.26 -12.67 -1.11
CA SER A 54 -8.23 -12.15 0.26
C SER A 54 -8.79 -10.72 0.35
N ARG A 55 -8.43 -9.84 -0.59
CA ARG A 55 -8.96 -8.46 -0.68
C ARG A 55 -10.45 -8.43 -0.96
N ALA A 56 -10.96 -9.28 -1.87
CA ALA A 56 -12.38 -9.36 -2.14
C ALA A 56 -13.18 -9.75 -0.88
N ARG A 57 -12.68 -10.75 -0.13
CA ARG A 57 -13.29 -11.15 1.14
C ARG A 57 -13.28 -10.04 2.20
N SER A 58 -12.17 -9.31 2.34
CA SER A 58 -12.10 -8.22 3.32
C SER A 58 -13.00 -7.04 2.97
N LEU A 59 -13.16 -6.74 1.68
CA LEU A 59 -14.11 -5.72 1.19
C LEU A 59 -15.56 -6.14 1.43
N ALA A 60 -15.93 -7.38 1.09
CA ALA A 60 -17.25 -7.92 1.35
C ALA A 60 -17.60 -7.89 2.85
N ARG A 61 -16.65 -8.28 3.72
CA ARG A 61 -16.83 -8.19 5.17
C ARG A 61 -17.02 -6.76 5.66
N ARG A 62 -16.28 -5.79 5.11
CA ARG A 62 -16.44 -4.37 5.44
C ARG A 62 -17.78 -3.81 4.97
N ALA A 63 -18.25 -4.20 3.79
CA ALA A 63 -19.54 -3.80 3.27
C ALA A 63 -20.69 -4.34 4.15
N ALA A 64 -20.65 -5.62 4.50
CA ALA A 64 -21.63 -6.23 5.40
C ALA A 64 -21.65 -5.57 6.79
N LEU A 65 -20.48 -5.24 7.34
CA LEU A 65 -20.39 -4.49 8.60
C LEU A 65 -20.97 -3.07 8.50
N ALA A 66 -20.79 -2.40 7.36
CA ALA A 66 -21.33 -1.05 7.13
C ALA A 66 -22.85 -1.05 6.92
N GLU A 67 -23.41 -2.13 6.36
CA GLU A 67 -24.86 -2.34 6.21
C GLU A 67 -25.53 -2.72 7.54
N ALA A 68 -24.83 -3.48 8.40
CA ALA A 68 -25.35 -3.92 9.69
C ALA A 68 -25.35 -2.84 10.79
N LEU A 69 -24.72 -1.69 10.57
CA LEU A 69 -24.75 -0.58 11.52
C LEU A 69 -25.99 0.29 11.26
N PRO A 70 -26.82 0.58 12.29
CA PRO A 70 -27.93 1.49 12.14
C PRO A 70 -27.38 2.86 11.74
N ARG A 71 -27.75 3.32 10.54
CA ARG A 71 -27.52 4.70 10.12
C ARG A 71 -28.43 5.59 10.98
N ILE A 72 -27.85 6.19 12.00
CA ILE A 72 -28.44 7.30 12.78
C ILE A 72 -28.34 8.57 11.92
#